data_AF-A0A7C2ZMF9-F1
#
_entry.id   AF-A0A7C2ZMF9-F1
#
_cell.length_a   1.000
_cell.length_b   1.000
_cell.length_c   1.000
_cell.angle_alpha   90.00
_cell.angle_beta   90.00
_cell.angle_gamma   90.00
#
_symmetry.space_group_name_H-M   'P 1'
#
loop_
_entity.id
_entity.type
_entity.pdbx_description
1 polymer ?
#
loop_
_entity_poly.entity_id
_entity_poly.type
_entity_poly.pdbx_seq_one_letter_code
_entity_poly.pdbx_strand_id
1 'polypeptide(L)'
;MRRRIKALLIFTAVLTAVGVWWWQWQAPYRTLTAFLDALQRGDVAALYALTPAYERRFLTPTLIAHAYEQVIKPQLLNEKKIDRIWRTSLRGFFPDLWLGRVRSVRFYLWVQDQRSNKKQLTAIIVQCPPIEERWRVPFSTFLVNTLVGAYVAQGGSADKAFDWAFETVRRLGFQFVASPEGSTVSNSLMEAAGHREQVMPSIPISR
;
A
#
# COMPACT_ATOMS: atom_id res chain seq x y z
N MET A 1 17.17 -29.73 39.64
CA MET A 1 16.36 -28.49 39.65
C MET A 1 16.87 -27.40 38.71
N ARG A 2 18.13 -26.92 38.81
CA ARG A 2 18.66 -25.83 37.95
C ARG A 2 18.48 -26.01 36.43
N ARG A 3 18.63 -27.22 35.88
CA ARG A 3 18.46 -27.49 34.43
C ARG A 3 16.99 -27.34 33.96
N ARG A 4 16.02 -27.73 34.80
CA ARG A 4 14.58 -27.60 34.49
C ARG A 4 14.12 -26.14 34.52
N ILE A 5 14.63 -25.36 35.49
CA ILE A 5 14.37 -23.91 35.58
C ILE A 5 14.97 -23.17 34.37
N LYS A 6 16.21 -23.51 33.97
CA LYS A 6 16.83 -22.94 32.75
C LYS A 6 16.02 -23.28 31.49
N ALA A 7 15.57 -24.52 31.34
CA ALA A 7 14.74 -24.92 30.20
C ALA A 7 13.39 -24.17 30.15
N LEU A 8 12.74 -23.98 31.31
CA LEU A 8 11.50 -23.23 31.40
C LEU A 8 11.68 -21.75 31.02
N LEU A 9 12.77 -21.12 31.48
CA LEU A 9 13.09 -19.73 31.12
C LEU A 9 13.37 -19.57 29.63
N ILE A 10 14.14 -20.49 29.03
CA ILE A 10 14.42 -20.49 27.58
C ILE A 10 13.12 -20.67 26.79
N PHE A 11 12.28 -21.62 27.18
CA PHE A 11 11.01 -21.87 26.50
C PHE A 11 10.09 -20.63 26.53
N THR A 12 9.97 -19.98 27.70
CA THR A 12 9.18 -18.76 27.87
C THR A 12 9.74 -17.60 27.03
N ALA A 13 11.06 -17.44 26.99
CA ALA A 13 11.71 -16.44 26.16
C ALA A 13 11.45 -16.69 24.66
N VAL A 14 11.54 -17.93 24.19
CA VAL A 14 11.25 -18.29 22.80
C VAL A 14 9.80 -18.02 22.46
N LEU A 15 8.84 -18.43 23.30
CA LEU A 15 7.42 -18.14 23.08
C LEU A 15 7.14 -16.64 23.01
N THR A 16 7.77 -15.84 23.87
CA THR A 16 7.60 -14.39 23.88
C THR A 16 8.18 -13.77 22.62
N ALA A 17 9.38 -14.20 22.19
CA ALA A 17 10.00 -13.73 20.95
C ALA A 17 9.14 -14.07 19.73
N VAL A 18 8.61 -15.29 19.64
CA VAL A 18 7.70 -15.73 18.57
C VAL A 18 6.40 -14.93 18.60
N GLY A 19 5.83 -14.69 19.78
CA GLY A 19 4.60 -13.89 19.94
C GLY A 19 4.78 -12.45 19.49
N VAL A 20 5.88 -11.79 19.91
CA VAL A 20 6.23 -10.43 19.51
C VAL A 20 6.51 -10.37 18.00
N TRP A 21 7.27 -11.34 17.48
CA TRP A 21 7.53 -11.46 16.05
C TRP A 21 6.23 -11.57 15.24
N TRP A 22 5.35 -12.48 15.64
CA TRP A 22 4.04 -12.68 15.01
C TRP A 22 3.20 -11.40 15.05
N TRP A 23 3.18 -10.72 16.19
CA TRP A 23 2.44 -9.47 16.36
C TRP A 23 2.96 -8.36 15.44
N GLN A 24 4.28 -8.17 15.38
CA GLN A 24 4.91 -7.21 14.47
C GLN A 24 4.68 -7.57 13.00
N TRP A 25 4.70 -8.86 12.67
CA TRP A 25 4.48 -9.33 11.31
C TRP A 25 3.03 -9.12 10.83
N GLN A 26 2.06 -9.19 11.74
CA GLN A 26 0.61 -8.96 11.48
C GLN A 26 0.20 -7.48 11.46
N ALA A 27 0.95 -6.60 12.14
CA ALA A 27 0.63 -5.17 12.22
C ALA A 27 0.38 -4.45 10.86
N PRO A 28 1.21 -4.65 9.80
CA PRO A 28 0.93 -4.04 8.49
C PRO A 28 -0.34 -4.62 7.85
N TYR A 29 -0.64 -5.90 8.04
CA TYR A 29 -1.83 -6.55 7.51
C TYR A 29 -3.12 -6.04 8.19
N ARG A 30 -3.08 -5.80 9.51
CA ARG A 30 -4.19 -5.17 10.24
C ARG A 30 -4.49 -3.76 9.75
N THR A 31 -3.44 -3.00 9.43
CA THR A 31 -3.59 -1.64 8.88
C THR A 31 -4.18 -1.70 7.48
N LEU A 32 -3.71 -2.63 6.65
CA LEU A 32 -4.26 -2.86 5.31
C LEU A 32 -5.75 -3.22 5.37
N THR A 33 -6.13 -4.16 6.24
CA THR A 33 -7.54 -4.61 6.37
C THR A 33 -8.44 -3.49 6.87
N ALA A 34 -8.01 -2.71 7.87
CA ALA A 34 -8.73 -1.52 8.32
C ALA A 34 -8.88 -0.48 7.20
N PHE A 35 -7.84 -0.28 6.38
CA PHE A 35 -7.89 0.61 5.23
C PHE A 35 -8.86 0.12 4.14
N LEU A 36 -8.86 -1.18 3.83
CA LEU A 36 -9.77 -1.78 2.86
C LEU A 36 -11.23 -1.75 3.34
N ASP A 37 -11.48 -1.99 4.62
CA ASP A 37 -12.82 -1.89 5.22
C ASP A 37 -13.33 -0.43 5.18
N ALA A 38 -12.47 0.55 5.51
CA ALA A 38 -12.79 1.96 5.37
C ALA A 38 -13.08 2.36 3.90
N LEU A 39 -12.30 1.83 2.95
CA LEU A 39 -12.55 2.02 1.52
C LEU A 39 -13.90 1.44 1.09
N GLN A 40 -14.24 0.22 1.51
CA GLN A 40 -15.50 -0.42 1.16
C GLN A 40 -16.72 0.32 1.72
N ARG A 41 -16.60 0.88 2.93
CA ARG A 41 -17.67 1.65 3.57
C ARG A 41 -17.75 3.11 3.12
N GLY A 42 -16.77 3.59 2.36
CA GLY A 42 -16.64 5.01 2.03
C GLY A 42 -16.37 5.90 3.24
N ASP A 43 -15.74 5.37 4.30
CA ASP A 43 -15.44 6.11 5.52
C ASP A 43 -14.20 7.00 5.32
N VAL A 44 -14.45 8.21 4.81
CA VAL A 44 -13.41 9.23 4.55
C VAL A 44 -12.63 9.60 5.80
N ALA A 45 -13.27 9.63 6.97
CA ALA A 45 -12.61 9.98 8.22
C ALA A 45 -11.60 8.90 8.64
N ALA A 46 -11.99 7.63 8.52
CA ALA A 46 -11.08 6.50 8.77
C ALA A 46 -9.94 6.47 7.74
N LEU A 47 -10.21 6.73 6.46
CA LEU A 47 -9.17 6.81 5.43
C LEU A 47 -8.15 7.90 5.75
N TYR A 48 -8.60 9.10 6.12
CA TYR A 48 -7.73 10.20 6.53
C TYR A 48 -6.91 9.87 7.79
N ALA A 49 -7.52 9.21 8.77
CA ALA A 49 -6.86 8.80 10.00
C ALA A 49 -5.81 7.68 9.80
N LEU A 50 -5.91 6.92 8.71
CA LEU A 50 -4.94 5.89 8.32
C LEU A 50 -3.83 6.44 7.41
N THR A 51 -3.98 7.65 6.87
CA THR A 51 -2.93 8.37 6.13
C THR A 51 -1.78 8.80 7.05
N PRO A 52 -0.51 8.75 6.64
CA PRO A 52 0.60 9.30 7.41
C PRO A 52 0.48 10.83 7.63
N ALA A 53 0.94 11.32 8.77
CA ALA A 53 0.91 12.71 9.19
C ALA A 53 1.67 13.65 8.25
N TYR A 54 2.75 13.19 7.60
CA TYR A 54 3.46 14.01 6.63
C TYR A 54 2.60 14.32 5.40
N GLU A 55 1.72 13.41 5.00
CA GLU A 55 0.83 13.58 3.84
C GLU A 55 -0.38 14.42 4.22
N ARG A 56 -0.85 14.32 5.47
CA ARG A 56 -1.90 15.20 6.03
C ARG A 56 -1.55 16.69 6.03
N ARG A 57 -0.30 17.06 5.76
CA ARG A 57 0.12 18.47 5.58
C ARG A 57 -0.43 19.09 4.30
N PHE A 58 -0.71 18.26 3.29
CA PHE A 58 -1.24 18.70 1.99
C PHE A 58 -2.50 17.94 1.57
N LEU A 59 -2.82 16.82 2.23
CA LEU A 59 -4.05 16.07 2.03
C LEU A 59 -5.11 16.50 3.04
N THR A 60 -6.33 16.73 2.57
CA THR A 60 -7.49 17.04 3.41
C THR A 60 -8.57 15.96 3.28
N PRO A 61 -9.47 15.80 4.27
CA PRO A 61 -10.60 14.88 4.15
C PRO A 61 -11.49 15.17 2.94
N THR A 62 -11.67 16.45 2.58
CA THR A 62 -12.44 16.85 1.39
C THR A 62 -11.79 16.37 0.08
N LEU A 63 -10.45 16.45 -0.01
CA LEU A 63 -9.70 15.95 -1.16
C LEU A 63 -9.77 14.42 -1.27
N ILE A 64 -9.74 13.71 -0.13
CA ILE A 64 -9.99 12.26 -0.09
C ILE A 64 -11.40 11.93 -0.57
N ALA A 65 -12.43 12.62 -0.07
CA ALA A 65 -13.82 12.40 -0.47
C ALA A 65 -14.01 12.61 -1.99
N HIS A 66 -13.42 13.68 -2.52
CA HIS A 66 -13.45 13.99 -3.95
C HIS A 66 -12.78 12.90 -4.80
N ALA A 67 -11.56 12.48 -4.42
CA ALA A 67 -10.87 11.38 -5.09
C ALA A 67 -11.61 10.05 -4.95
N TYR A 68 -12.29 9.83 -3.82
CA TYR A 68 -13.07 8.64 -3.56
C TYR A 68 -14.24 8.52 -4.54
N GLU A 69 -15.07 9.56 -4.64
CA GLU A 69 -16.24 9.54 -5.52
C GLU A 69 -15.86 9.56 -7.01
N GLN A 70 -14.84 10.34 -7.39
CA GLN A 70 -14.47 10.47 -8.81
C GLN A 70 -13.61 9.34 -9.36
N VAL A 71 -12.80 8.70 -8.52
CA VAL A 71 -11.82 7.70 -8.98
C VAL A 71 -11.98 6.37 -8.28
N ILE A 72 -11.86 6.32 -6.95
CA ILE A 72 -11.75 5.03 -6.24
C ILE A 72 -13.03 4.21 -6.42
N LYS A 73 -14.19 4.81 -6.20
CA LYS A 73 -15.48 4.13 -6.31
C LYS A 73 -15.72 3.57 -7.73
N PRO A 74 -15.62 4.36 -8.82
CA PRO A 74 -15.79 3.81 -10.16
C PRO A 74 -14.67 2.85 -10.59
N GLN A 75 -13.43 3.07 -10.15
CA GLN A 75 -12.29 2.27 -10.61
C GLN A 75 -11.95 1.07 -9.74
N LEU A 76 -12.48 0.93 -8.52
CA LEU A 76 -12.05 -0.13 -7.61
C LEU A 76 -13.20 -0.80 -6.83
N LEU A 77 -14.37 -0.16 -6.72
CA LEU A 77 -15.48 -0.66 -5.88
C LEU A 77 -16.73 -1.03 -6.69
N ASN A 78 -17.08 -0.26 -7.73
CA ASN A 78 -18.23 -0.57 -8.56
C ASN A 78 -17.95 -1.83 -9.38
N GLU A 79 -18.80 -2.85 -9.22
CA GLU A 79 -18.76 -4.11 -9.98
C GLU A 79 -17.41 -4.84 -9.86
N LYS A 80 -16.63 -4.57 -8.81
CA LYS A 80 -15.28 -5.09 -8.62
C LYS A 80 -15.19 -5.90 -7.33
N LYS A 81 -14.60 -7.09 -7.41
CA LYS A 81 -14.37 -7.98 -6.27
C LYS A 81 -12.87 -8.13 -6.03
N ILE A 82 -12.46 -8.01 -4.77
CA ILE A 82 -11.11 -8.37 -4.35
C ILE A 82 -10.97 -9.90 -4.46
N ASP A 83 -10.11 -10.37 -5.36
CA ASP A 83 -9.85 -11.80 -5.62
C ASP A 83 -8.71 -12.31 -4.74
N ARG A 84 -7.60 -11.57 -4.70
CA ARG A 84 -6.39 -11.99 -3.99
C ARG A 84 -5.62 -10.82 -3.40
N ILE A 85 -5.09 -11.02 -2.19
CA ILE A 85 -4.10 -10.15 -1.57
C ILE A 85 -2.80 -10.93 -1.48
N TRP A 86 -1.72 -10.42 -2.07
CA TRP A 86 -0.39 -10.99 -1.94
C TRP A 86 0.55 -9.99 -1.30
N ARG A 87 1.23 -10.40 -0.22
CA ARG A 87 2.30 -9.61 0.39
C ARG A 87 3.62 -9.90 -0.32
N THR A 88 4.30 -8.86 -0.77
CA THR A 88 5.69 -8.97 -1.23
C THR A 88 6.61 -8.52 -0.10
N SER A 89 7.38 -9.46 0.46
CA SER A 89 8.70 -9.13 0.98
C SER A 89 9.65 -9.21 -0.21
N LEU A 90 10.41 -8.14 -0.49
CA LEU A 90 11.37 -8.13 -1.60
C LEU A 90 12.57 -9.08 -1.35
N ARG A 91 12.71 -9.67 -0.14
CA ARG A 91 13.69 -10.68 0.27
C ARG A 91 13.14 -11.52 1.42
N GLY A 92 13.01 -12.83 1.18
CA GLY A 92 13.18 -13.88 2.19
C GLY A 92 12.36 -13.83 3.49
N PHE A 93 12.70 -14.76 4.38
CA PHE A 93 12.09 -15.06 5.69
C PHE A 93 12.12 -13.89 6.69
N PHE A 94 12.82 -12.81 6.36
CA PHE A 94 12.90 -11.59 7.15
C PHE A 94 11.99 -10.50 6.56
N PRO A 95 11.24 -9.76 7.38
CA PRO A 95 10.43 -8.64 6.90
C PRO A 95 11.38 -7.60 6.33
N ASP A 96 11.44 -7.59 5.00
CA ASP A 96 12.20 -6.64 4.23
C ASP A 96 11.80 -5.21 4.62
N LEU A 97 12.79 -4.33 4.77
CA LEU A 97 12.74 -2.94 5.26
C LEU A 97 13.05 -2.71 6.75
N TRP A 98 14.07 -3.38 7.27
CA TRP A 98 14.87 -2.87 8.41
C TRP A 98 16.06 -1.98 7.97
N LEU A 99 16.28 -1.78 6.67
CA LEU A 99 17.47 -1.11 6.12
C LEU A 99 17.24 0.36 5.69
N GLY A 100 16.06 0.92 5.93
CA GLY A 100 15.75 2.33 5.66
C GLY A 100 15.19 3.05 6.89
N ARG A 101 15.24 4.39 6.92
CA ARG A 101 14.60 5.20 7.97
C ARG A 101 13.09 4.92 8.11
N VAL A 102 12.46 4.36 7.07
CA VAL A 102 11.03 4.05 7.02
C VAL A 102 10.86 2.56 6.78
N ARG A 103 10.09 1.90 7.67
CA ARG A 103 9.70 0.50 7.47
C ARG A 103 8.48 0.50 6.54
N SER A 104 8.52 -0.24 5.43
CA SER A 104 7.33 -0.38 4.57
C SER A 104 7.07 -1.83 4.18
N VAL A 105 5.87 -2.13 3.74
CA VAL A 105 5.46 -3.44 3.26
C VAL A 105 4.54 -3.23 2.07
N ARG A 106 4.85 -3.87 0.95
CA ARG A 106 4.04 -3.80 -0.27
C ARG A 106 3.07 -4.97 -0.33
N PHE A 107 1.81 -4.66 -0.59
CA PHE A 107 0.76 -5.62 -0.86
C PHE A 107 0.25 -5.41 -2.27
N TYR A 108 0.10 -6.49 -3.01
CA TYR A 108 -0.55 -6.51 -4.31
C TYR A 108 -1.98 -7.00 -4.14
N LEU A 109 -2.91 -6.25 -4.70
CA LEU A 109 -4.33 -6.52 -4.71
C LEU A 109 -4.75 -6.88 -6.13
N TRP A 110 -5.26 -8.09 -6.35
CA TRP A 110 -5.96 -8.45 -7.57
C TRP A 110 -7.43 -8.13 -7.38
N VAL A 111 -7.90 -7.20 -8.20
CA VAL A 111 -9.30 -6.79 -8.26
C VAL A 111 -9.86 -7.32 -9.58
N GLN A 112 -10.85 -8.19 -9.49
CA GLN A 112 -11.54 -8.71 -10.67
C GLN A 112 -12.76 -7.84 -10.94
N ASP A 113 -12.81 -7.30 -12.14
CA ASP A 113 -14.01 -6.65 -12.68
C ASP A 113 -15.03 -7.75 -13.03
N GLN A 114 -16.19 -7.72 -12.39
CA GLN A 114 -17.24 -8.71 -12.56
C GLN A 114 -17.93 -8.58 -13.93
N ARG A 115 -17.91 -7.40 -14.55
CA ARG A 115 -18.55 -7.15 -15.83
C ARG A 115 -17.66 -7.52 -17.00
N SER A 116 -16.39 -7.14 -16.95
CA SER A 116 -15.43 -7.42 -18.03
C SER A 116 -14.62 -8.70 -17.84
N ASN A 117 -14.72 -9.33 -16.67
CA ASN A 117 -13.89 -10.46 -16.23
C ASN A 117 -12.37 -10.16 -16.25
N LYS A 118 -11.98 -8.88 -16.39
CA LYS A 118 -10.57 -8.47 -16.42
C LYS A 118 -10.04 -8.34 -15.00
N LYS A 119 -8.76 -8.68 -14.83
CA LYS A 119 -8.05 -8.52 -13.57
C LYS A 119 -7.23 -7.23 -13.58
N GLN A 120 -7.46 -6.39 -12.59
CA GLN A 120 -6.68 -5.21 -12.28
C GLN A 120 -5.73 -5.55 -11.12
N LEU A 121 -4.47 -5.14 -11.25
CA LEU A 121 -3.47 -5.23 -10.18
C LEU A 121 -3.30 -3.85 -9.55
N THR A 122 -3.41 -3.75 -8.23
CA THR A 122 -3.18 -2.50 -7.49
C THR A 122 -2.21 -2.75 -6.35
N ALA A 123 -1.13 -1.97 -6.29
CA ALA A 123 -0.17 -2.04 -5.19
C ALA A 123 -0.56 -1.09 -4.06
N ILE A 124 -0.66 -1.61 -2.84
CA ILE A 124 -0.87 -0.84 -1.60
C ILE A 124 0.40 -0.94 -0.77
N ILE A 125 0.98 0.21 -0.43
CA ILE A 125 2.17 0.29 0.41
C ILE A 125 1.69 0.65 1.81
N VAL A 126 2.03 -0.19 2.79
CA VAL A 126 1.81 0.13 4.21
C VAL A 126 3.17 0.51 4.80
N GLN A 127 3.28 1.71 5.35
CA GLN A 127 4.51 2.25 5.88
C GLN A 127 4.38 2.54 7.37
N CYS A 128 5.47 2.46 8.12
CA CYS A 128 5.60 2.89 9.49
C CYS A 128 6.66 4.00 9.52
N PRO A 129 6.23 5.28 9.39
CA PRO A 129 7.16 6.42 9.42
C PRO A 129 7.84 6.51 10.80
N PRO A 130 9.13 6.91 10.86
CA PRO A 130 9.89 6.97 12.12
C PRO A 130 9.32 7.98 13.11
N ILE A 131 8.63 9.01 12.63
CA ILE A 131 8.05 10.07 13.47
C ILE A 131 6.75 9.60 14.15
N GLU A 132 6.03 8.65 13.55
CA GLU A 132 4.70 8.22 14.04
C GLU A 132 4.70 6.86 14.74
N GLU A 133 5.71 6.01 14.49
CA GLU A 133 5.82 4.63 14.99
C GLU A 133 4.54 3.78 14.79
N ARG A 134 3.68 4.19 13.85
CA ARG A 134 2.42 3.52 13.51
C ARG A 134 2.39 3.19 12.04
N TRP A 135 1.83 2.04 11.72
CA TRP A 135 1.57 1.64 10.34
C TRP A 135 0.44 2.50 9.75
N ARG A 136 0.68 2.99 8.54
CA ARG A 136 -0.13 3.95 7.79
C ARG A 136 -0.13 3.59 6.31
N VAL A 137 -1.14 4.05 5.59
CA VAL A 137 -1.24 3.89 4.14
C VAL A 137 -1.12 5.27 3.50
N PRO A 138 -0.08 5.55 2.69
CA PRO A 138 -0.02 6.78 1.93
C PRO A 138 -1.13 6.78 0.86
N PHE A 139 -2.07 7.71 1.00
CA PHE A 139 -3.31 7.69 0.23
C PHE A 139 -3.07 8.08 -1.24
N SER A 140 -2.24 9.10 -1.48
CA SER A 140 -1.87 9.56 -2.82
C SER A 140 -1.14 8.47 -3.60
N THR A 141 -0.28 7.68 -2.95
CA THR A 141 0.44 6.57 -3.60
C THR A 141 -0.52 5.45 -3.95
N PHE A 142 -1.45 5.13 -3.05
CA PHE A 142 -2.53 4.19 -3.32
C PHE A 142 -3.39 4.64 -4.52
N LEU A 143 -3.73 5.93 -4.59
CA LEU A 143 -4.52 6.49 -5.68
C LEU A 143 -3.81 6.38 -7.03
N VAL A 144 -2.52 6.75 -7.09
CA VAL A 144 -1.70 6.59 -8.30
C VAL A 144 -1.62 5.13 -8.72
N ASN A 145 -1.32 4.21 -7.80
CA ASN A 145 -1.21 2.79 -8.12
C ASN A 145 -2.54 2.19 -8.59
N THR A 146 -3.65 2.66 -8.05
CA THR A 146 -5.00 2.27 -8.48
C THR A 146 -5.25 2.69 -9.93
N LEU A 147 -4.94 3.95 -10.25
CA LEU A 147 -5.07 4.49 -11.60
C LEU A 147 -4.15 3.77 -12.60
N VAL A 148 -2.88 3.55 -12.26
CA VAL A 148 -1.95 2.76 -13.09
C VAL A 148 -2.51 1.36 -13.37
N GLY A 149 -2.99 0.67 -12.32
CA GLY A 149 -3.61 -0.63 -12.45
C GLY A 149 -4.82 -0.63 -13.38
N ALA A 150 -5.68 0.38 -13.27
CA ALA A 150 -6.86 0.52 -14.12
C ALA A 150 -6.48 0.77 -15.59
N TYR A 151 -5.50 1.65 -15.84
CA TYR A 151 -5.02 1.96 -17.18
C TYR A 151 -4.43 0.73 -17.88
N VAL A 152 -3.59 -0.04 -17.16
CA VAL A 152 -3.00 -1.27 -17.68
C VAL A 152 -4.07 -2.35 -17.92
N ALA A 153 -5.06 -2.49 -17.03
CA ALA A 153 -6.17 -3.43 -17.22
C ALA A 153 -7.03 -3.11 -18.47
N GLN A 154 -7.03 -1.84 -18.90
CA GLN A 154 -7.70 -1.41 -20.13
C GLN A 154 -6.88 -1.67 -21.41
N GLY A 155 -5.65 -2.21 -21.29
CA GLY A 155 -4.75 -2.48 -22.41
C GLY A 155 -3.75 -1.35 -22.68
N GLY A 156 -3.68 -0.35 -21.78
CA GLY A 156 -2.69 0.70 -21.85
C GLY A 156 -1.29 0.21 -21.52
N SER A 157 -0.28 0.82 -22.12
CA SER A 157 1.13 0.50 -21.85
C SER A 157 1.58 1.06 -20.50
N ALA A 158 2.38 0.28 -19.76
CA ALA A 158 2.80 0.59 -18.38
C ALA A 158 3.70 1.83 -18.29
N ASP A 159 4.46 2.13 -19.35
CA ASP A 159 5.32 3.31 -19.48
C ASP A 159 4.51 4.62 -19.41
N LYS A 160 3.34 4.67 -20.06
CA LYS A 160 2.43 5.82 -20.10
C LYS A 160 1.44 5.85 -18.93
N ALA A 161 1.24 4.72 -18.26
CA ALA A 161 0.27 4.58 -17.18
C ALA A 161 0.58 5.51 -16.00
N PHE A 162 1.86 5.65 -15.65
CA PHE A 162 2.30 6.54 -14.57
C PHE A 162 2.04 8.00 -14.90
N ASP A 163 2.46 8.46 -16.07
CA ASP A 163 2.27 9.86 -16.51
C ASP A 163 0.78 10.24 -16.50
N TRP A 164 -0.06 9.35 -17.02
CA TRP A 164 -1.51 9.51 -16.99
C TRP A 164 -2.08 9.54 -15.57
N ALA A 165 -1.64 8.65 -14.69
CA ALA A 165 -2.11 8.58 -13.31
C ALA A 165 -1.72 9.85 -12.53
N PHE A 166 -0.49 10.32 -12.67
CA PHE A 166 -0.02 11.55 -12.02
C PHE A 166 -0.78 12.78 -12.51
N GLU A 167 -0.98 12.92 -13.81
CA GLU A 167 -1.75 14.03 -14.37
C GLU A 167 -3.21 13.99 -13.88
N THR A 168 -3.80 12.80 -13.77
CA THR A 168 -5.15 12.63 -13.22
C THR A 168 -5.21 13.05 -11.75
N VAL A 169 -4.23 12.62 -10.93
CA VAL A 169 -4.14 13.00 -9.51
C VAL A 169 -3.94 14.51 -9.34
N ARG A 170 -3.13 15.14 -10.20
CA ARG A 170 -2.94 16.59 -10.22
C ARG A 170 -4.24 17.34 -10.55
N ARG A 171 -5.02 16.84 -11.51
CA ARG A 171 -6.35 17.41 -11.86
C ARG A 171 -7.36 17.29 -10.73
N LEU A 172 -7.23 16.28 -9.86
CA LEU A 172 -8.05 16.17 -8.65
C LEU A 172 -7.66 17.18 -7.57
N GLY A 173 -6.56 17.91 -7.72
CA GLY A 173 -6.10 18.94 -6.78
C GLY A 173 -4.97 18.50 -5.86
N PHE A 174 -4.39 17.32 -6.06
CA PHE A 174 -3.21 16.88 -5.29
C PHE A 174 -1.99 17.66 -5.76
N GLN A 175 -1.35 18.36 -4.82
CA GLN A 175 -0.10 19.07 -5.08
C GLN A 175 1.10 18.12 -5.09
N PHE A 176 1.02 17.05 -4.30
CA PHE A 176 2.13 16.14 -4.03
C PHE A 176 1.68 14.70 -3.91
N VAL A 177 2.59 13.77 -4.20
CA VAL A 177 2.41 12.33 -3.99
C VAL A 177 3.47 11.82 -3.03
N ALA A 178 3.04 11.05 -2.05
CA ALA A 178 3.90 10.40 -1.07
C ALA A 178 4.88 9.40 -1.72
N SER A 179 6.14 9.46 -1.29
CA SER A 179 7.18 8.52 -1.69
C SER A 179 7.08 7.22 -0.86
N PRO A 180 7.35 6.05 -1.47
CA PRO A 180 7.46 4.76 -0.75
C PRO A 180 8.48 4.75 0.39
N GLU A 181 9.46 5.65 0.35
CA GLU A 181 10.56 5.76 1.32
C GLU A 181 10.25 6.70 2.49
N GLY A 182 9.03 7.27 2.54
CA GLY A 182 8.53 8.14 3.60
C GLY A 182 9.40 9.36 3.92
N SER A 183 10.22 9.80 2.95
CA SER A 183 10.80 11.14 2.92
C SER A 183 10.34 11.86 1.66
N THR A 184 9.90 13.11 1.84
CA THR A 184 9.65 14.15 0.82
C THR A 184 9.01 13.71 -0.50
N VAL A 185 7.70 14.00 -0.60
CA VAL A 185 7.07 14.73 -1.71
C VAL A 185 7.87 14.70 -3.02
N SER A 186 7.50 13.79 -3.94
CA SER A 186 8.07 13.81 -5.29
C SER A 186 7.42 14.92 -6.09
N ASN A 187 8.24 15.88 -6.54
CA ASN A 187 7.81 17.02 -7.37
C ASN A 187 7.93 16.75 -8.87
N SER A 188 8.46 15.59 -9.30
CA SER A 188 8.75 15.37 -10.71
C SER A 188 8.73 13.90 -11.16
N LEU A 189 8.36 13.72 -12.42
CA LEU A 189 8.30 12.47 -13.19
C LEU A 189 9.57 11.60 -13.09
N MET A 190 10.75 12.17 -12.82
CA MET A 190 12.01 11.43 -12.79
C MET A 190 12.35 10.80 -11.44
N GLU A 191 11.95 11.41 -10.31
CA GLU A 191 12.29 10.88 -8.98
C GLU A 191 11.44 9.66 -8.61
N ALA A 192 10.14 9.68 -8.93
CA ALA A 192 9.27 8.51 -8.77
C ALA A 192 9.61 7.40 -9.80
N ALA A 193 10.11 7.77 -10.98
CA ALA A 193 10.52 6.84 -12.04
C ALA A 193 11.93 6.26 -11.87
N GLY A 194 12.77 6.80 -10.98
CA GLY A 194 14.07 6.22 -10.62
C GLY A 194 13.96 4.80 -10.03
N HIS A 195 12.77 4.44 -9.57
CA HIS A 195 12.43 3.08 -9.11
C HIS A 195 11.76 2.19 -10.17
N ARG A 196 11.69 2.61 -11.45
CA ARG A 196 11.00 1.92 -12.57
C ARG A 196 11.33 0.42 -12.69
N GLU A 197 12.54 0.00 -12.36
CA GLU A 197 12.94 -1.43 -12.41
C GLU A 197 12.32 -2.30 -11.31
N GLN A 198 11.71 -1.72 -10.27
CA GLN A 198 11.11 -2.45 -9.15
C GLN A 198 9.57 -2.47 -9.13
N VAL A 199 8.91 -1.87 -10.14
CA VAL A 199 7.48 -1.51 -10.05
C VAL A 199 6.54 -2.56 -10.64
N MET A 200 6.98 -3.40 -11.56
CA MET A 200 6.20 -4.58 -11.96
C MET A 200 7.14 -5.76 -12.17
N PRO A 201 6.96 -6.91 -11.48
CA PRO A 201 7.55 -8.14 -11.98
C PRO A 201 7.05 -8.34 -13.41
N SER A 202 7.94 -8.73 -14.31
CA SER A 202 7.59 -9.21 -15.64
C SER A 202 6.46 -10.24 -15.48
N ILE A 203 5.25 -9.85 -15.87
CA ILE A 203 4.09 -10.74 -15.85
C ILE A 203 4.39 -11.80 -16.92
N PRO A 204 4.61 -13.08 -16.59
CA PRO A 204 4.58 -14.10 -17.62
C PRO A 204 3.14 -14.12 -18.13
N ILE A 205 2.95 -13.68 -19.36
CA ILE A 205 1.73 -13.95 -20.11
C ILE A 205 1.73 -15.47 -20.29
N SER A 206 1.02 -16.19 -19.44
CA SER A 206 0.71 -17.59 -19.72
C SER A 206 -0.16 -17.61 -20.96
N ARG A 207 0.40 -18.13 -22.05
CA ARG A 207 -0.37 -18.55 -23.23
C ARG A 207 -1.36 -19.65 -22.85
#